data_AF-A0A9E6ELC3-F1
#
_entry.id   AF-A0A9E6ELC3-F1
#
_cell.length_a   1.000
_cell.length_b   1.000
_cell.length_c   1.000
_cell.angle_alpha   90.00
_cell.angle_beta   90.00
_cell.angle_gamma   90.00
#
_symmetry.space_group_name_H-M   'P 1'
#
loop_
_entity.id
_entity.type
_entity.pdbx_description
1 polymer ?
#
loop_
_entity_poly.entity_id
_entity_poly.type
_entity_poly.pdbx_seq_one_letter_code
_entity_poly.pdbx_strand_id
1 'polypeptide(L)'
;AGFRQPPDAAQPWAYWWWVNGNVTEASITRDLEQMKAKGFSGFLMFDSRNYHDDNLPPPPAPMEFMSPQWRELLAFGIQEAARVGLQVSVNLSSCAGALKGPWEVGADAPKRLICQTTALAGGTRFDAALTRPERKHFWDIATFAVKYGGAALAGNAEWVNAGAPFQGFIRARPLLEGLSGNVPPELARNLPQGIEALAWSVTPGDAGKNGLHRFELAITGSSEGVVQVAPWVQRFMAAASSLQGGQAGQAPEILQERNRIGLRCQLTGEQINQALARLSQPGLSGLAHRP
;
A
#
# COMPACT_ATOMS: atom_id res chain seq x y z
N ALA A 1 -17.24 -10.43 46.80
CA ALA A 1 -18.07 -11.57 46.35
C ALA A 1 -18.09 -11.57 44.81
N GLY A 2 -18.11 -12.73 44.13
CA GLY A 2 -18.16 -12.80 42.66
C GLY A 2 -17.20 -13.79 41.99
N PHE A 3 -16.19 -14.31 42.70
CA PHE A 3 -15.25 -15.27 42.09
C PHE A 3 -15.89 -16.64 41.79
N ARG A 4 -16.79 -17.13 42.66
CA ARG A 4 -17.51 -18.41 42.45
C ARG A 4 -18.67 -18.30 41.46
N GLN A 5 -19.23 -17.10 41.30
CA GLN A 5 -20.34 -16.79 40.39
C GLN A 5 -20.04 -15.43 39.75
N PRO A 6 -19.24 -15.40 38.68
CA PRO A 6 -18.88 -14.16 38.00
C PRO A 6 -20.14 -13.46 37.45
N PRO A 7 -20.24 -12.13 37.56
CA PRO A 7 -21.31 -11.39 36.89
C PRO A 7 -21.16 -11.47 35.37
N ASP A 8 -22.23 -11.21 34.62
CA ASP A 8 -22.20 -11.25 33.14
C ASP A 8 -21.16 -10.30 32.54
N ALA A 9 -20.89 -9.15 33.17
CA ALA A 9 -19.85 -8.22 32.73
C ALA A 9 -18.42 -8.78 32.79
N ALA A 10 -18.21 -9.90 33.50
CA ALA A 10 -16.93 -10.60 33.59
C ALA A 10 -16.84 -11.82 32.65
N GLN A 11 -17.94 -12.17 31.96
CA GLN A 11 -17.95 -13.26 30.98
C GLN A 11 -17.29 -12.80 29.67
N PRO A 12 -16.58 -13.70 28.97
CA PRO A 12 -15.94 -13.36 27.73
C PRO A 12 -16.94 -13.10 26.62
N TRP A 13 -16.45 -12.40 25.59
CA TRP A 13 -17.10 -12.27 24.30
C TRP A 13 -16.28 -12.96 23.23
N ALA A 14 -16.93 -13.30 22.11
CA ALA A 14 -16.26 -13.88 20.95
C ALA A 14 -16.43 -13.02 19.71
N TYR A 15 -15.42 -13.03 18.83
CA TYR A 15 -15.63 -12.69 17.43
C TYR A 15 -16.40 -13.83 16.78
N TRP A 16 -17.52 -13.51 16.13
CA TRP A 16 -18.32 -14.48 15.39
C TRP A 16 -18.38 -14.06 13.92
N TRP A 17 -17.65 -14.81 13.10
CA TRP A 17 -17.41 -14.46 11.71
C TRP A 17 -18.27 -15.33 10.80
N TRP A 18 -19.09 -14.67 9.97
CA TRP A 18 -19.70 -15.30 8.81
C TRP A 18 -18.70 -15.27 7.67
N VAL A 19 -18.18 -16.45 7.33
CA VAL A 19 -17.13 -16.59 6.33
C VAL A 19 -17.75 -16.69 4.95
N ASN A 20 -17.48 -15.70 4.10
CA ASN A 20 -17.97 -15.61 2.74
C ASN A 20 -19.50 -15.79 2.61
N GLY A 21 -20.27 -15.30 3.58
CA GLY A 21 -21.74 -15.44 3.60
C GLY A 21 -22.24 -16.87 3.81
N ASN A 22 -21.38 -17.83 4.15
CA ASN A 22 -21.79 -19.21 4.40
C ASN A 22 -22.36 -19.35 5.82
N VAL A 23 -23.64 -19.05 5.95
CA VAL A 23 -24.39 -19.14 7.21
C VAL A 23 -25.85 -19.51 6.94
N THR A 24 -26.48 -20.20 7.88
CA THR A 24 -27.90 -20.57 7.87
C THR A 24 -28.52 -20.35 9.24
N GLU A 25 -29.85 -20.20 9.34
CA GLU A 25 -30.56 -20.11 10.62
C GLU A 25 -30.18 -21.25 11.58
N ALA A 26 -30.10 -22.49 11.06
CA ALA A 26 -29.70 -23.65 11.86
C ALA A 26 -28.29 -23.52 12.45
N SER A 27 -27.32 -22.99 11.67
CA SER A 27 -25.98 -22.71 12.20
C SER A 27 -25.98 -21.58 13.22
N ILE A 28 -26.78 -20.53 13.00
CA ILE A 28 -26.93 -19.40 13.92
C ILE A 28 -27.46 -19.86 15.27
N THR A 29 -28.59 -20.55 15.30
CA THR A 29 -29.19 -21.08 16.53
C THR A 29 -28.20 -21.96 17.29
N ARG A 30 -27.56 -22.92 16.59
CA ARG A 30 -26.58 -23.82 17.19
C ARG A 30 -25.41 -23.04 17.79
N ASP A 31 -24.82 -22.12 17.05
CA ASP A 31 -23.63 -21.39 17.50
C ASP A 31 -23.95 -20.53 18.73
N LEU A 32 -25.09 -19.83 18.74
CA LEU A 32 -25.49 -18.96 19.84
C LEU A 32 -25.89 -19.74 21.10
N GLU A 33 -26.58 -20.87 20.95
CA GLU A 33 -26.86 -21.78 22.08
C GLU A 33 -25.57 -22.34 22.69
N GLN A 34 -24.60 -22.72 21.84
CA GLN A 34 -23.31 -23.19 22.32
C GLN A 34 -22.51 -22.09 22.99
N MET A 35 -22.49 -20.86 22.46
CA MET A 35 -21.86 -19.72 23.12
C MET A 35 -22.42 -19.52 24.53
N LYS A 36 -23.76 -19.50 24.68
CA LYS A 36 -24.36 -19.34 25.99
C LYS A 36 -24.01 -20.50 26.93
N ALA A 37 -24.07 -21.75 26.44
CA ALA A 37 -23.73 -22.94 27.21
C ALA A 37 -22.27 -22.98 27.67
N LYS A 38 -21.36 -22.31 26.94
CA LYS A 38 -19.93 -22.18 27.31
C LYS A 38 -19.62 -20.94 28.14
N GLY A 39 -20.64 -20.16 28.54
CA GLY A 39 -20.48 -19.04 29.45
C GLY A 39 -20.03 -17.75 28.79
N PHE A 40 -20.29 -17.58 27.49
CA PHE A 40 -20.15 -16.27 26.84
C PHE A 40 -21.35 -15.39 27.19
N SER A 41 -21.11 -14.08 27.35
CA SER A 41 -22.16 -13.07 27.55
C SER A 41 -22.53 -12.31 26.27
N GLY A 42 -21.74 -12.46 25.21
CA GLY A 42 -22.00 -11.77 23.95
C GLY A 42 -21.00 -12.09 22.86
N PHE A 43 -21.23 -11.48 21.70
CA PHE A 43 -20.38 -11.65 20.54
C PHE A 43 -20.34 -10.37 19.68
N LEU A 44 -19.27 -10.28 18.89
CA LEU A 44 -19.14 -9.28 17.85
C LEU A 44 -19.34 -9.98 16.51
N MET A 45 -20.42 -9.62 15.81
CA MET A 45 -20.76 -10.14 14.50
C MET A 45 -19.95 -9.45 13.41
N PHE A 46 -19.30 -10.27 12.57
CA PHE A 46 -18.58 -9.84 11.37
C PHE A 46 -19.02 -10.65 10.16
N ASP A 47 -19.23 -9.97 9.04
CA ASP A 47 -19.25 -10.62 7.73
C ASP A 47 -17.86 -10.43 7.10
N SER A 48 -17.15 -11.54 6.85
CA SER A 48 -15.79 -11.51 6.29
C SER A 48 -15.83 -11.99 4.84
N ARG A 49 -15.46 -11.10 3.93
CA ARG A 49 -15.32 -11.38 2.49
C ARG A 49 -13.88 -11.24 2.05
N ASN A 50 -13.42 -12.19 1.25
CA ASN A 50 -12.16 -12.13 0.51
C ASN A 50 -10.90 -11.89 1.36
N TYR A 51 -10.88 -12.40 2.59
CA TYR A 51 -9.73 -12.28 3.48
C TYR A 51 -8.81 -13.49 3.31
N HIS A 52 -7.66 -13.27 2.66
CA HIS A 52 -6.67 -14.32 2.35
C HIS A 52 -7.16 -15.48 1.46
N ASP A 53 -8.05 -15.19 0.51
CA ASP A 53 -8.53 -16.17 -0.49
C ASP A 53 -7.40 -16.73 -1.38
N ASP A 54 -6.24 -16.08 -1.40
CA ASP A 54 -5.02 -16.52 -2.07
C ASP A 54 -4.41 -17.79 -1.44
N ASN A 55 -4.67 -18.04 -0.14
CA ASN A 55 -4.18 -19.23 0.55
C ASN A 55 -5.14 -20.42 0.45
N LEU A 56 -6.45 -20.17 0.51
CA LEU A 56 -7.48 -21.19 0.37
C LEU A 56 -8.76 -20.55 -0.19
N PRO A 57 -9.23 -20.95 -1.39
CA PRO A 57 -10.45 -20.41 -1.94
C PRO A 57 -11.65 -20.83 -1.08
N PRO A 58 -12.45 -19.88 -0.55
CA PRO A 58 -13.64 -20.23 0.22
C PRO A 58 -14.72 -20.84 -0.69
N PRO A 59 -15.71 -21.58 -0.12
CA PRO A 59 -16.89 -21.97 -0.86
C PRO A 59 -17.56 -20.75 -1.50
N PRO A 60 -18.22 -20.90 -2.66
CA PRO A 60 -18.94 -19.80 -3.30
C PRO A 60 -19.87 -19.09 -2.32
N ALA A 61 -19.95 -17.77 -2.42
CA ALA A 61 -20.84 -17.00 -1.57
C ALA A 61 -22.30 -17.34 -1.93
N PRO A 62 -23.11 -17.86 -0.98
CA PRO A 62 -24.52 -18.14 -1.27
C PRO A 62 -25.35 -16.86 -1.29
N MET A 63 -24.83 -15.76 -0.74
CA MET A 63 -25.49 -14.46 -0.69
C MET A 63 -24.49 -13.31 -0.65
N GLU A 64 -24.90 -12.16 -1.20
CA GLU A 64 -24.18 -10.90 -1.13
C GLU A 64 -24.38 -10.21 0.22
N PHE A 65 -23.36 -9.48 0.68
CA PHE A 65 -23.45 -8.64 1.87
C PHE A 65 -24.56 -7.59 1.72
N MET A 66 -25.36 -7.37 2.77
CA MET A 66 -26.50 -6.43 2.77
C MET A 66 -27.64 -6.74 1.79
N SER A 67 -27.62 -7.88 1.09
CA SER A 67 -28.78 -8.38 0.35
C SER A 67 -30.00 -8.57 1.27
N PRO A 68 -31.24 -8.68 0.74
CA PRO A 68 -32.42 -8.97 1.56
C PRO A 68 -32.25 -10.20 2.46
N GLN A 69 -31.78 -11.32 1.90
CA GLN A 69 -31.51 -12.56 2.63
C GLN A 69 -30.48 -12.38 3.75
N TRP A 70 -29.41 -11.64 3.49
CA TRP A 70 -28.40 -11.36 4.51
C TRP A 70 -28.98 -10.57 5.70
N ARG A 71 -29.82 -9.56 5.41
CA ARG A 71 -30.47 -8.75 6.45
C ARG A 71 -31.48 -9.56 7.25
N GLU A 72 -32.18 -10.50 6.63
CA GLU A 72 -33.08 -11.44 7.31
C GLU A 72 -32.30 -12.34 8.28
N LEU A 73 -31.19 -12.92 7.84
CA LEU A 73 -30.35 -13.75 8.70
C LEU A 73 -29.70 -12.95 9.84
N LEU A 74 -29.30 -11.70 9.59
CA LEU A 74 -28.78 -10.84 10.66
C LEU A 74 -29.88 -10.54 11.69
N ALA A 75 -31.09 -10.21 11.24
CA ALA A 75 -32.22 -9.98 12.11
C ALA A 75 -32.57 -11.23 12.93
N PHE A 76 -32.57 -12.40 12.29
CA PHE A 76 -32.74 -13.69 12.97
C PHE A 76 -31.67 -13.92 14.04
N GLY A 77 -30.39 -13.68 13.73
CA GLY A 77 -29.30 -13.83 14.70
C GLY A 77 -29.41 -12.88 15.90
N ILE A 78 -29.88 -11.65 15.69
CA ILE A 78 -30.15 -10.70 16.78
C ILE A 78 -31.32 -11.18 17.65
N GLN A 79 -32.38 -11.71 17.05
CA GLN A 79 -33.53 -12.29 17.77
C GLN A 79 -33.11 -13.52 18.58
N GLU A 80 -32.31 -14.40 18.00
CA GLU A 80 -31.78 -15.59 18.68
C GLU A 80 -30.85 -15.21 19.85
N ALA A 81 -29.99 -14.22 19.66
CA ALA A 81 -29.15 -13.71 20.74
C ALA A 81 -29.99 -13.18 21.91
N ALA A 82 -31.06 -12.44 21.62
CA ALA A 82 -32.00 -11.98 22.64
C ALA A 82 -32.69 -13.16 23.36
N ARG A 83 -33.10 -14.20 22.61
CA ARG A 83 -33.72 -15.41 23.16
C ARG A 83 -32.80 -16.14 24.14
N VAL A 84 -31.51 -16.28 23.82
CA VAL A 84 -30.55 -17.01 24.67
C VAL A 84 -29.85 -16.12 25.71
N GLY A 85 -30.12 -14.81 25.71
CA GLY A 85 -29.52 -13.86 26.66
C GLY A 85 -28.04 -13.59 26.38
N LEU A 86 -27.71 -13.32 25.11
CA LEU A 86 -26.41 -12.84 24.63
C LEU A 86 -26.53 -11.38 24.17
N GLN A 87 -25.51 -10.58 24.45
CA GLN A 87 -25.36 -9.25 23.88
C GLN A 87 -24.71 -9.32 22.48
N VAL A 88 -25.07 -8.38 21.62
CA VAL A 88 -24.61 -8.33 20.23
C VAL A 88 -23.98 -6.98 19.93
N SER A 89 -22.81 -7.00 19.31
CA SER A 89 -22.25 -5.87 18.58
C SER A 89 -22.09 -6.26 17.11
N VAL A 90 -22.31 -5.33 16.19
CA VAL A 90 -22.21 -5.59 14.74
C VAL A 90 -21.17 -4.67 14.15
N ASN A 91 -20.27 -5.21 13.31
CA ASN A 91 -19.30 -4.39 12.61
C ASN A 91 -20.00 -3.43 11.63
N LEU A 92 -19.45 -2.22 11.48
CA LEU A 92 -19.98 -1.19 10.58
C LEU A 92 -19.69 -1.45 9.10
N SER A 93 -18.86 -2.46 8.77
CA SER A 93 -18.45 -2.78 7.41
C SER A 93 -18.23 -4.29 7.21
N SER A 94 -18.22 -4.74 5.95
CA SER A 94 -17.91 -6.12 5.58
C SER A 94 -16.42 -6.45 5.54
N CYS A 95 -15.55 -5.56 6.03
CA CYS A 95 -14.11 -5.77 6.03
C CYS A 95 -13.49 -5.66 7.42
N ALA A 96 -12.65 -6.63 7.76
CA ALA A 96 -11.81 -6.56 8.94
C ALA A 96 -10.70 -5.51 8.72
N GLY A 97 -10.78 -4.38 9.42
CA GLY A 97 -9.68 -3.41 9.52
C GLY A 97 -9.73 -2.20 8.58
N ALA A 98 -10.81 -2.02 7.80
CA ALA A 98 -11.05 -0.77 7.07
C ALA A 98 -12.53 -0.38 7.16
N LEU A 99 -12.85 0.91 7.24
CA LEU A 99 -14.23 1.37 7.10
C LEU A 99 -14.49 1.60 5.62
N LYS A 100 -15.10 0.62 4.94
CA LYS A 100 -15.49 0.72 3.53
C LYS A 100 -16.99 0.51 3.40
N GLY A 101 -17.61 1.31 2.53
CA GLY A 101 -18.99 1.12 2.09
C GLY A 101 -19.05 0.92 0.58
N PRO A 102 -20.11 0.30 0.04
CA PRO A 102 -20.31 0.13 -1.40
C PRO A 102 -20.62 1.44 -2.14
N TRP A 103 -20.85 2.54 -1.44
CA TRP A 103 -21.14 3.85 -2.03
C TRP A 103 -19.87 4.66 -2.32
N GLU A 104 -19.91 5.46 -3.39
CA GLU A 104 -18.85 6.43 -3.65
C GLU A 104 -18.82 7.49 -2.55
N VAL A 105 -17.71 7.55 -1.80
CA VAL A 105 -17.48 8.58 -0.79
C VAL A 105 -17.00 9.92 -1.38
N GLY A 106 -16.66 9.95 -2.68
CA GLY A 106 -16.30 11.17 -3.41
C GLY A 106 -15.28 12.06 -2.68
N ALA A 107 -15.67 13.31 -2.43
CA ALA A 107 -14.85 14.30 -1.73
C ALA A 107 -14.67 14.02 -0.23
N ASP A 108 -15.51 13.17 0.37
CA ASP A 108 -15.47 12.83 1.80
C ASP A 108 -14.52 11.66 2.12
N ALA A 109 -13.91 11.06 1.09
CA ALA A 109 -12.88 10.05 1.26
C ALA A 109 -11.74 10.55 2.20
N PRO A 110 -11.07 9.62 2.92
CA PRO A 110 -9.83 9.94 3.62
C PRO A 110 -8.84 10.66 2.71
N LYS A 111 -8.30 11.78 3.19
CA LYS A 111 -7.45 12.68 2.41
C LYS A 111 -5.99 12.49 2.81
N ARG A 112 -5.08 12.78 1.88
CA ARG A 112 -3.64 12.85 2.15
C ARG A 112 -3.11 14.21 1.75
N LEU A 113 -2.17 14.73 2.53
CA LEU A 113 -1.45 15.94 2.16
C LEU A 113 -0.41 15.58 1.09
N ILE A 114 -0.42 16.34 0.00
CA ILE A 114 0.57 16.24 -1.06
C ILE A 114 1.21 17.61 -1.29
N CYS A 115 2.47 17.62 -1.72
CA CYS A 115 3.18 18.84 -2.03
C CYS A 115 4.06 18.69 -3.27
N GLN A 116 4.37 19.83 -3.88
CA GLN A 116 5.36 19.98 -4.93
C GLN A 116 6.33 21.07 -4.51
N THR A 117 7.61 20.91 -4.88
CA THR A 117 8.65 21.89 -4.61
C THR A 117 9.23 22.40 -5.91
N THR A 118 9.43 23.71 -6.00
CA THR A 118 10.12 24.35 -7.13
C THR A 118 11.30 25.13 -6.59
N ALA A 119 12.51 24.79 -7.04
CA ALA A 119 13.71 25.50 -6.67
C ALA A 119 13.77 26.85 -7.39
N LEU A 120 14.00 27.93 -6.64
CA LEU A 120 14.12 29.29 -7.17
C LEU A 120 15.46 29.89 -6.75
N ALA A 121 16.13 30.55 -7.69
CA ALA A 121 17.31 31.33 -7.37
C ALA A 121 16.91 32.59 -6.57
N GLY A 122 17.73 32.96 -5.59
CA GLY A 122 17.51 34.17 -4.79
C GLY A 122 17.38 35.42 -5.66
N GLY A 123 16.48 36.34 -5.30
CA GLY A 123 16.24 37.57 -6.05
C GLY A 123 15.46 37.38 -7.36
N THR A 124 15.03 36.16 -7.69
CA THR A 124 14.21 35.89 -8.88
C THR A 124 12.73 36.09 -8.57
N ARG A 125 12.01 36.84 -9.41
CA ARG A 125 10.55 36.90 -9.38
C ARG A 125 9.98 35.60 -9.96
N PHE A 126 9.15 34.90 -9.21
CA PHE A 126 8.42 33.75 -9.70
C PHE A 126 7.13 34.22 -10.41
N ASP A 127 7.09 34.05 -11.73
CA ASP A 127 5.96 34.43 -12.59
C ASP A 127 5.58 33.25 -13.50
N ALA A 128 5.23 32.13 -12.86
CA ALA A 128 4.82 30.91 -13.55
C ALA A 128 3.64 30.27 -12.82
N ALA A 129 2.79 29.58 -13.57
CA ALA A 129 1.72 28.78 -12.98
C ALA A 129 2.31 27.56 -12.25
N LEU A 130 1.79 27.27 -11.05
CA LEU A 130 2.08 26.02 -10.35
C LEU A 130 1.35 24.87 -11.05
N THR A 131 2.00 23.70 -11.12
CA THR A 131 1.39 22.54 -11.77
C THR A 131 0.32 21.94 -10.88
N ARG A 132 -0.86 21.62 -11.44
CA ARG A 132 -1.95 20.98 -10.70
C ARG A 132 -1.93 19.47 -10.94
N PRO A 133 -2.13 18.62 -9.92
CA PRO A 133 -2.17 17.18 -10.14
C PRO A 133 -3.46 16.79 -10.86
N GLU A 134 -3.38 15.80 -11.74
CA GLU A 134 -4.52 15.21 -12.44
C GLU A 134 -5.33 14.31 -11.49
N ARG A 135 -6.16 14.94 -10.64
CA ARG A 135 -7.00 14.24 -9.65
C ARG A 135 -8.42 14.79 -9.66
N LYS A 136 -9.42 13.90 -9.67
CA LYS A 136 -10.86 14.23 -9.56
C LYS A 136 -11.16 15.06 -8.30
N HIS A 137 -10.47 14.78 -7.20
CA HIS A 137 -10.62 15.45 -5.92
C HIS A 137 -9.27 16.03 -5.47
N PHE A 138 -9.13 17.36 -5.59
CA PHE A 138 -7.94 18.12 -5.23
C PHE A 138 -8.33 19.53 -4.80
N TRP A 139 -7.70 20.00 -3.72
CA TRP A 139 -7.89 21.34 -3.18
C TRP A 139 -6.53 21.90 -2.79
N ASP A 140 -6.28 23.15 -3.21
CA ASP A 140 -5.13 23.90 -2.72
C ASP A 140 -5.31 24.20 -1.22
N ILE A 141 -4.22 24.05 -0.47
CA ILE A 141 -4.18 24.34 0.96
C ILE A 141 -3.38 25.62 1.19
N ALA A 142 -2.12 25.63 0.78
CA ALA A 142 -1.24 26.78 0.90
C ALA A 142 -0.04 26.67 -0.05
N THR A 143 0.49 27.83 -0.41
CA THR A 143 1.75 27.98 -1.15
C THR A 143 2.73 28.75 -0.27
N PHE A 144 3.93 28.21 -0.10
CA PHE A 144 4.99 28.83 0.69
C PHE A 144 6.21 29.12 -0.18
N ALA A 145 6.79 30.30 0.01
CA ALA A 145 8.15 30.58 -0.43
C ALA A 145 9.06 30.53 0.81
N VAL A 146 10.04 29.64 0.80
CA VAL A 146 10.92 29.41 1.95
C VAL A 146 12.35 29.72 1.56
N LYS A 147 13.03 30.55 2.35
CA LYS A 147 14.49 30.70 2.25
C LYS A 147 15.13 29.46 2.83
N TYR A 148 15.71 28.63 1.97
CA TYR A 148 16.31 27.37 2.36
C TYR A 148 17.84 27.47 2.34
N GLY A 149 18.48 27.22 3.49
CA GLY A 149 19.93 27.30 3.67
C GLY A 149 20.68 25.97 3.61
N GLY A 150 19.99 24.88 3.28
CA GLY A 150 20.59 23.54 3.15
C GLY A 150 21.11 23.23 1.74
N ALA A 151 21.47 21.97 1.49
CA ALA A 151 21.95 21.50 0.19
C ALA A 151 20.90 21.69 -0.92
N ALA A 152 21.32 22.09 -2.12
CA ALA A 152 20.43 22.43 -3.23
C ALA A 152 19.25 21.45 -3.39
N LEU A 153 18.02 21.95 -3.19
CA LEU A 153 16.81 21.17 -3.41
C LEU A 153 16.60 21.05 -4.91
N ALA A 154 16.47 19.83 -5.41
CA ALA A 154 15.89 19.66 -6.72
C ALA A 154 14.39 19.93 -6.62
N GLY A 155 13.86 20.73 -7.54
CA GLY A 155 12.40 20.86 -7.67
C GLY A 155 11.80 19.50 -8.06
N ASN A 156 10.71 19.13 -7.40
CA ASN A 156 9.95 17.93 -7.74
C ASN A 156 9.00 18.27 -8.89
N ALA A 157 9.12 17.57 -10.02
CA ALA A 157 8.10 17.65 -11.08
C ALA A 157 6.78 17.00 -10.65
N GLU A 158 6.84 16.06 -9.69
CA GLU A 158 5.69 15.31 -9.19
C GLU A 158 5.20 15.78 -7.82
N TRP A 159 3.91 15.55 -7.57
CA TRP A 159 3.27 15.74 -6.28
C TRP A 159 3.56 14.56 -5.35
N VAL A 160 4.33 14.80 -4.29
CA VAL A 160 4.76 13.79 -3.32
C VAL A 160 3.91 13.82 -2.05
N ASN A 161 3.99 12.78 -1.21
CA ASN A 161 3.37 12.81 0.12
C ASN A 161 4.15 13.81 1.01
N ALA A 162 3.46 14.78 1.60
CA ALA A 162 4.11 15.79 2.45
C ALA A 162 4.72 15.22 3.75
N GLY A 163 4.20 14.07 4.22
CA GLY A 163 4.75 13.36 5.38
C GLY A 163 5.80 12.30 5.04
N ALA A 164 6.14 12.12 3.75
CA ALA A 164 7.22 11.21 3.40
C ALA A 164 8.57 11.84 3.80
N PRO A 165 9.46 11.11 4.48
CA PRO A 165 10.82 11.59 4.72
C PRO A 165 11.50 11.85 3.37
N PHE A 166 11.81 13.12 3.11
CA PHE A 166 12.47 13.59 1.90
C PHE A 166 13.92 13.08 1.91
N GLN A 167 14.28 12.11 1.06
CA GLN A 167 15.64 11.51 1.07
C GLN A 167 16.45 11.68 -0.22
N GLY A 168 15.86 12.06 -1.36
CA GLY A 168 16.65 12.38 -2.55
C GLY A 168 15.84 12.48 -3.84
N PHE A 169 16.32 13.33 -4.76
CA PHE A 169 15.85 13.44 -6.14
C PHE A 169 17.08 13.65 -7.03
N ILE A 170 17.25 12.84 -8.06
CA ILE A 170 18.27 13.06 -9.08
C ILE A 170 17.56 13.39 -10.39
N ARG A 171 17.86 14.56 -10.96
CA ARG A 171 17.50 14.83 -12.36
C ARG A 171 18.25 13.79 -13.21
N ALA A 172 17.52 13.05 -14.04
CA ALA A 172 18.12 12.05 -14.92
C ALA A 172 19.21 12.64 -15.80
N ARG A 173 19.07 13.91 -16.24
CA ARG A 173 20.05 14.57 -17.12
C ARG A 173 21.46 14.69 -16.51
N PRO A 174 21.70 15.28 -15.31
CA PRO A 174 23.02 15.24 -14.65
C PRO A 174 23.58 13.82 -14.39
N LEU A 175 22.73 12.83 -14.09
CA LEU A 175 23.15 11.45 -13.90
C LEU A 175 23.57 10.80 -15.22
N LEU A 176 22.79 10.99 -16.28
CA LEU A 176 23.06 10.51 -17.63
C LEU A 176 24.25 11.24 -18.26
N GLU A 177 24.44 12.53 -17.99
CA GLU A 177 25.63 13.31 -18.37
C GLU A 177 26.87 12.84 -17.60
N GLY A 178 26.75 12.59 -16.29
CA GLY A 178 27.81 12.02 -15.47
C GLY A 178 28.20 10.58 -15.88
N LEU A 179 27.22 9.75 -16.24
CA LEU A 179 27.43 8.39 -16.72
C LEU A 179 28.02 8.40 -18.14
N SER A 180 27.50 9.22 -19.05
CA SER A 180 28.03 9.29 -20.43
C SER A 180 29.47 9.81 -20.49
N GLY A 181 29.89 10.65 -19.53
CA GLY A 181 31.30 11.07 -19.40
C GLY A 181 32.25 10.01 -18.85
N ASN A 182 31.75 8.95 -18.20
CA ASN A 182 32.57 7.95 -17.47
C ASN A 182 32.41 6.51 -17.99
N VAL A 183 31.62 6.31 -19.05
CA VAL A 183 31.27 4.98 -19.56
C VAL A 183 31.74 4.84 -21.02
N PRO A 184 32.23 3.66 -21.46
CA PRO A 184 32.71 3.46 -22.82
C PRO A 184 31.66 3.86 -23.89
N PRO A 185 32.08 4.40 -25.05
CA PRO A 185 31.17 4.94 -26.08
C PRO A 185 30.10 3.96 -26.57
N GLU A 186 30.38 2.66 -26.49
CA GLU A 186 29.47 1.59 -26.88
C GLU A 186 28.32 1.38 -25.89
N LEU A 187 28.57 1.58 -24.59
CA LEU A 187 27.52 1.54 -23.56
C LEU A 187 26.70 2.83 -23.51
N ALA A 188 27.33 3.98 -23.80
CA ALA A 188 26.65 5.27 -23.83
C ALA A 188 25.47 5.31 -24.83
N ARG A 189 25.55 4.51 -25.91
CA ARG A 189 24.47 4.34 -26.91
C ARG A 189 23.26 3.56 -26.40
N ASN A 190 23.43 2.78 -25.34
CA ASN A 190 22.38 1.95 -24.73
C ASN A 190 21.76 2.61 -23.49
N LEU A 191 22.14 3.85 -23.17
CA LEU A 191 21.49 4.61 -22.11
C LEU A 191 20.05 4.92 -22.53
N PRO A 192 19.05 4.67 -21.66
CA PRO A 192 17.65 4.86 -21.99
C PRO A 192 17.35 6.33 -22.37
N GLN A 193 16.73 6.53 -23.53
CA GLN A 193 16.34 7.84 -24.02
C GLN A 193 14.88 8.14 -23.63
N GLY A 194 14.54 9.42 -23.48
CA GLY A 194 13.17 9.83 -23.15
C GLY A 194 12.77 9.71 -21.68
N ILE A 195 13.72 9.47 -20.76
CA ILE A 195 13.47 9.61 -19.31
C ILE A 195 13.43 11.10 -18.93
N GLU A 196 12.37 11.50 -18.26
CA GLU A 196 12.16 12.85 -17.77
C GLU A 196 12.54 12.98 -16.29
N ALA A 197 12.23 11.99 -15.46
CA ALA A 197 12.61 11.97 -14.05
C ALA A 197 12.83 10.55 -13.49
N LEU A 198 13.73 10.46 -12.50
CA LEU A 198 13.93 9.29 -11.66
C LEU A 198 13.81 9.73 -10.20
N ALA A 199 12.77 9.24 -9.51
CA ALA A 199 12.51 9.56 -8.12
C ALA A 199 12.57 8.29 -7.28
N TRP A 200 13.14 8.37 -6.09
CA TRP A 200 13.02 7.29 -5.11
C TRP A 200 12.62 7.84 -3.75
N SER A 201 11.96 7.00 -2.97
CA SER A 201 11.63 7.30 -1.57
C SER A 201 11.94 6.09 -0.70
N VAL A 202 12.41 6.36 0.52
CA VAL A 202 12.65 5.35 1.54
C VAL A 202 11.84 5.74 2.76
N THR A 203 10.80 4.97 3.07
CA THR A 203 9.99 5.16 4.28
C THR A 203 10.50 4.20 5.35
N PRO A 204 10.93 4.70 6.53
CA PRO A 204 11.27 3.83 7.65
C PRO A 204 10.09 2.92 8.01
N GLY A 205 10.34 1.62 8.20
CA GLY A 205 9.32 0.72 8.75
C GLY A 205 9.19 0.92 10.27
N ASP A 206 8.08 0.42 10.82
CA ASP A 206 7.87 0.39 12.27
C ASP A 206 9.03 -0.35 12.96
N ALA A 207 9.53 0.20 14.06
CA ALA A 207 10.71 -0.28 14.77
C ALA A 207 10.65 -1.77 15.20
N GLY A 208 9.44 -2.37 15.22
CA GLY A 208 9.24 -3.80 15.48
C GLY A 208 9.42 -4.75 14.28
N LYS A 209 9.65 -4.25 13.05
CA LYS A 209 9.82 -5.08 11.83
C LYS A 209 11.26 -5.10 11.31
N ASN A 210 12.22 -5.45 12.18
CA ASN A 210 13.64 -5.69 11.83
C ASN A 210 14.34 -4.59 11.01
N GLY A 211 13.90 -3.33 11.09
CA GLY A 211 14.51 -2.24 10.31
C GLY A 211 14.27 -2.32 8.80
N LEU A 212 13.25 -3.07 8.35
CA LEU A 212 12.84 -3.05 6.94
C LEU A 212 12.25 -1.69 6.57
N HIS A 213 12.81 -1.06 5.55
CA HIS A 213 12.30 0.19 4.99
C HIS A 213 11.47 -0.10 3.74
N ARG A 214 10.40 0.66 3.53
CA ARG A 214 9.69 0.65 2.25
C ARG A 214 10.47 1.51 1.26
N PHE A 215 11.00 0.88 0.22
CA PHE A 215 11.67 1.54 -0.88
C PHE A 215 10.72 1.63 -2.08
N GLU A 216 10.54 2.84 -2.62
CA GLU A 216 9.81 3.06 -3.87
C GLU A 216 10.73 3.75 -4.87
N LEU A 217 10.78 3.24 -6.10
CA LEU A 217 11.46 3.84 -7.25
C LEU A 217 10.42 4.12 -8.32
N ALA A 218 10.41 5.33 -8.86
CA ALA A 218 9.52 5.73 -9.94
C ALA A 218 10.34 6.38 -11.06
N ILE A 219 10.07 5.95 -12.29
CA ILE A 219 10.68 6.48 -13.50
C ILE A 219 9.56 6.98 -14.40
N THR A 220 9.67 8.25 -14.80
CA THR A 220 8.75 8.89 -15.73
C THR A 220 9.47 9.35 -16.97
N GLY A 221 8.76 9.34 -18.08
CA GLY A 221 9.29 9.67 -19.38
C GLY A 221 8.23 9.52 -20.47
N SER A 222 8.65 9.70 -21.73
CA SER A 222 7.81 9.40 -22.88
C SER A 222 7.37 7.92 -22.86
N SER A 223 6.24 7.59 -23.49
CA SER A 223 5.78 6.19 -23.60
C SER A 223 6.86 5.26 -24.14
N GLU A 224 7.66 5.75 -25.10
CA GLU A 224 8.79 5.04 -25.66
C GLU A 224 9.94 4.89 -24.64
N GLY A 225 10.27 5.95 -23.90
CA GLY A 225 11.29 5.90 -22.84
C GLY A 225 10.91 4.97 -21.68
N VAL A 226 9.64 4.93 -21.30
CA VAL A 226 9.13 4.00 -20.26
C VAL A 226 9.27 2.55 -20.70
N VAL A 227 8.98 2.23 -21.97
CA VAL A 227 9.18 0.89 -22.55
C VAL A 227 10.67 0.51 -22.56
N GLN A 228 11.56 1.44 -22.93
CA GLN A 228 13.01 1.21 -22.95
C GLN A 228 13.60 0.94 -21.56
N VAL A 229 13.00 1.51 -20.50
CA VAL A 229 13.50 1.37 -19.12
C VAL A 229 12.92 0.16 -18.39
N ALA A 230 11.82 -0.41 -18.88
CA ALA A 230 11.19 -1.57 -18.27
C ALA A 230 12.16 -2.74 -18.00
N PRO A 231 13.05 -3.15 -18.93
CA PRO A 231 14.04 -4.20 -18.66
C PRO A 231 15.04 -3.85 -17.55
N TRP A 232 15.33 -2.56 -17.34
CA TRP A 232 16.19 -2.11 -16.25
C TRP A 232 15.48 -2.21 -14.89
N VAL A 233 14.20 -1.80 -14.81
CA VAL A 233 13.39 -1.95 -13.59
C VAL A 233 13.20 -3.42 -13.22
N GLN A 234 12.97 -4.29 -14.20
CA GLN A 234 12.88 -5.75 -14.02
C GLN A 234 14.18 -6.35 -13.48
N ARG A 235 15.34 -5.86 -13.93
CA ARG A 235 16.65 -6.28 -13.38
C ARG A 235 16.83 -5.84 -11.94
N PHE A 236 16.42 -4.60 -11.62
CA PHE A 236 16.45 -4.11 -10.24
C PHE A 236 15.55 -4.93 -9.32
N MET A 237 14.36 -5.31 -9.79
CA MET A 237 13.49 -6.24 -9.09
C MET A 237 14.12 -7.58 -8.83
N ALA A 238 14.70 -8.21 -9.86
CA ALA A 238 15.36 -9.50 -9.70
C ALA A 238 16.49 -9.43 -8.65
N ALA A 239 17.26 -8.33 -8.66
CA ALA A 239 18.28 -8.07 -7.66
C ALA A 239 17.67 -7.88 -6.25
N ALA A 240 16.63 -7.06 -6.10
CA ALA A 240 15.95 -6.83 -4.83
C ALA A 240 15.32 -8.12 -4.26
N SER A 241 14.63 -8.90 -5.09
CA SER A 241 14.07 -10.21 -4.72
C SER A 241 15.14 -11.19 -4.26
N SER A 242 16.31 -11.21 -4.91
CA SER A 242 17.43 -12.08 -4.50
C SER A 242 18.01 -11.70 -3.13
N LEU A 243 17.90 -10.44 -2.73
CA LEU A 243 18.43 -9.92 -1.47
C LEU A 243 17.45 -10.10 -0.29
N GLN A 244 16.16 -10.26 -0.56
CA GLN A 244 15.11 -10.45 0.46
C GLN A 244 15.08 -11.86 1.08
N GLY A 245 15.77 -12.84 0.48
CA GLY A 245 16.11 -14.12 1.12
C GLY A 245 14.96 -14.79 1.88
N GLY A 246 13.78 -14.95 1.27
CA GLY A 246 12.66 -15.73 1.83
C GLY A 246 12.08 -15.27 3.16
N GLN A 247 12.50 -14.12 3.72
CA GLN A 247 11.91 -13.58 4.94
C GLN A 247 10.59 -12.86 4.69
N ALA A 248 9.71 -12.86 5.70
CA ALA A 248 8.33 -12.40 5.71
C ALA A 248 8.14 -10.88 5.50
N GLY A 249 8.62 -10.37 4.36
CA GLY A 249 8.30 -9.07 3.81
C GLY A 249 7.39 -9.21 2.60
N GLN A 250 6.62 -8.16 2.30
CA GLN A 250 5.75 -8.11 1.13
C GLN A 250 6.60 -8.21 -0.16
N ALA A 251 6.19 -9.07 -1.11
CA ALA A 251 6.92 -9.29 -2.36
C ALA A 251 7.09 -7.98 -3.15
N PRO A 252 8.20 -7.80 -3.89
CA PRO A 252 8.42 -6.61 -4.70
C PRO A 252 7.33 -6.46 -5.77
N GLU A 253 6.75 -5.27 -5.87
CA GLU A 253 5.62 -4.95 -6.75
C GLU A 253 6.02 -3.96 -7.84
N ILE A 254 5.68 -4.28 -9.10
CA ILE A 254 5.80 -3.34 -10.22
C ILE A 254 4.62 -2.39 -10.20
N LEU A 255 4.92 -1.10 -10.27
CA LEU A 255 3.92 -0.07 -10.51
C LEU A 255 4.04 0.39 -11.96
N GLN A 256 3.13 -0.04 -12.84
CA GLN A 256 3.15 0.33 -14.25
C GLN A 256 1.90 1.11 -14.65
N GLU A 257 2.10 2.29 -15.21
CA GLU A 257 1.08 3.14 -15.84
C GLU A 257 1.60 3.60 -17.21
N ARG A 258 0.74 4.26 -18.00
CA ARG A 258 1.03 4.63 -19.40
C ARG A 258 2.37 5.38 -19.58
N ASN A 259 2.70 6.29 -18.65
CA ASN A 259 3.92 7.11 -18.69
C ASN A 259 4.80 6.91 -17.43
N ARG A 260 4.60 5.81 -16.69
CA ARG A 260 5.31 5.57 -15.43
C ARG A 260 5.61 4.10 -15.26
N ILE A 261 6.83 3.78 -14.86
CA ILE A 261 7.20 2.46 -14.37
C ILE A 261 7.98 2.60 -13.07
N GLY A 262 7.68 1.76 -12.09
CA GLY A 262 8.28 1.82 -10.79
C GLY A 262 8.33 0.48 -10.08
N LEU A 263 9.06 0.47 -8.97
CA LEU A 263 9.18 -0.67 -8.07
C LEU A 263 8.87 -0.24 -6.65
N ARG A 264 8.06 -1.03 -5.95
CA ARG A 264 7.90 -0.98 -4.49
C ARG A 264 8.45 -2.26 -3.88
N CYS A 265 9.32 -2.14 -2.87
CA CYS A 265 9.82 -3.30 -2.11
C CYS A 265 10.11 -2.95 -0.65
N GLN A 266 10.34 -3.96 0.20
CA GLN A 266 10.79 -3.79 1.57
C GLN A 266 12.24 -4.27 1.71
N LEU A 267 13.17 -3.36 1.98
CA LEU A 267 14.60 -3.65 2.06
C LEU A 267 15.20 -2.94 3.28
N THR A 268 16.21 -3.55 3.91
CA THR A 268 17.05 -2.85 4.90
C THR A 268 17.92 -1.80 4.19
N GLY A 269 18.46 -0.83 4.95
CA GLY A 269 19.36 0.18 4.38
C GLY A 269 20.59 -0.42 3.68
N GLU A 270 21.12 -1.52 4.21
CA GLU A 270 22.24 -2.25 3.61
C GLU A 270 21.83 -2.93 2.29
N GLN A 271 20.66 -3.55 2.24
CA GLN A 271 20.12 -4.19 1.03
C GLN A 271 19.83 -3.16 -0.07
N ILE A 272 19.36 -1.96 0.29
CA ILE A 272 19.17 -0.86 -0.68
C ILE A 272 20.52 -0.49 -1.32
N ASN A 273 21.57 -0.30 -0.51
CA ASN A 273 22.90 0.01 -1.02
C ASN A 273 23.48 -1.12 -1.89
N GLN A 274 23.29 -2.38 -1.51
CA GLN A 274 23.71 -3.54 -2.30
C GLN A 274 22.95 -3.66 -3.62
N ALA A 275 21.63 -3.41 -3.63
CA ALA A 275 20.82 -3.42 -4.84
C ALA A 275 21.23 -2.31 -5.81
N LEU A 276 21.49 -1.10 -5.31
CA LEU A 276 22.00 0.03 -6.10
C LEU A 276 23.41 -0.24 -6.63
N ALA A 277 24.30 -0.84 -5.83
CA ALA A 277 25.64 -1.21 -6.27
C ALA A 277 25.62 -2.26 -7.39
N ARG A 278 24.69 -3.24 -7.35
CA ARG A 278 24.53 -4.25 -8.41
C ARG A 278 24.07 -3.65 -9.75
N LEU A 279 23.34 -2.54 -9.73
CA LEU A 279 22.97 -1.83 -10.97
C LEU A 279 24.15 -1.12 -11.64
N SER A 280 25.23 -0.86 -10.90
CA SER A 280 26.40 -0.13 -11.39
C SER A 280 27.48 -1.02 -12.01
N GLN A 281 27.34 -2.35 -11.98
CA GLN A 281 28.33 -3.27 -12.56
C GLN A 281 28.02 -3.61 -14.04
N PRO A 282 28.99 -3.49 -14.96
CA PRO A 282 28.84 -3.95 -16.34
C PRO A 282 29.01 -5.48 -16.41
N GLY A 283 27.93 -6.20 -16.73
CA GLY A 283 27.97 -7.63 -16.99
C GLY A 283 26.99 -8.47 -16.18
N LEU A 284 25.71 -8.46 -16.57
CA LEU A 284 24.77 -9.57 -16.33
C LEU A 284 23.97 -9.83 -17.62
N SER A 285 24.69 -10.00 -18.71
CA SER A 285 24.22 -10.72 -19.89
C SER A 285 24.33 -12.21 -19.60
N GLY A 286 23.32 -12.81 -18.97
CA GLY A 286 23.37 -14.25 -18.73
C GLY A 286 22.44 -14.81 -17.67
N LEU A 287 21.15 -14.49 -17.72
CA LEU A 287 20.11 -15.41 -17.20
C LEU A 287 18.93 -15.39 -18.18
N ALA A 288 19.24 -15.73 -19.44
CA ALA A 288 18.28 -16.27 -20.36
C ALA A 288 18.28 -17.79 -20.17
N HIS A 289 17.07 -18.35 -19.98
CA HIS A 289 16.70 -19.75 -20.16
C HIS A 289 17.57 -20.82 -19.48
N ARG A 290 16.96 -21.52 -18.53
CA ARG A 290 17.10 -22.98 -18.51
C ARG A 290 15.69 -23.63 -18.52
N PRO A 291 15.53 -24.75 -19.25
CA PRO A 291 14.27 -25.47 -19.37
C PRO A 291 13.81 -26.07 -18.04
#